data_AF-A0A8T0P7U8-F1
#
_entry.id   AF-A0A8T0P7U8-F1
#
_cell.length_a   1.000
_cell.length_b   1.000
_cell.length_c   1.000
_cell.angle_alpha   90.00
_cell.angle_beta   90.00
_cell.angle_gamma   90.00
#
_symmetry.space_group_name_H-M   'P 1'
#
loop_
_entity.id
_entity.type
_entity.pdbx_description
1 polymer ?
#
loop_
_entity_poly.entity_id
_entity_poly.type
_entity_poly.pdbx_seq_one_letter_code
_entity_poly.pdbx_strand_id
1 'polypeptide(L)'
;MIPYATAAEAEAALGRAMTWAEAAWFRYSAATPDYCLYCHNVVILLVVYTLAPLPLALLELRAPAKLTSPYKVQPRVRLTAAEFLRCYKATARLLLLTVGALQLVSYPAVRMVGIRTGLPLPSAGEAAAQLVVYFLVEDYLGYWLHRLLHTAWGYDRIHRVHHEYAAPIGYAAPYAHWAEVLILGVPAFAGPAMVPCHMTTFWLWFVLRHVEAVDTHSGFTFPLSPTKFIPFYGGAEYHDYHHYVGRQSQSNFASVFTFCDYIYGTDKGYRYHKQAAESLAKQVKDMAMHNDEKAGGLAAFNGWKQD
;
A
#
# COMPACT_ATOMS: atom_id res chain seq x y z
N MET A 1 -0.26 31.29 -4.74
CA MET A 1 -0.83 31.76 -3.48
C MET A 1 -2.26 32.12 -3.77
N ILE A 2 -3.15 32.03 -2.79
CA ILE A 2 -4.52 32.50 -2.96
C ILE A 2 -4.47 34.01 -3.29
N PRO A 3 -5.16 34.47 -4.34
CA PRO A 3 -5.05 35.85 -4.82
C PRO A 3 -5.89 36.86 -4.01
N TYR A 4 -6.48 36.46 -2.88
CA TYR A 4 -7.38 37.30 -2.08
C TYR A 4 -6.67 37.79 -0.81
N ALA A 5 -6.73 39.09 -0.54
CA ALA A 5 -6.13 39.71 0.64
C ALA A 5 -7.03 39.56 1.88
N THR A 6 -8.34 39.44 1.70
CA THR A 6 -9.31 39.32 2.79
C THR A 6 -10.32 38.19 2.57
N ALA A 7 -10.93 37.73 3.67
CA ALA A 7 -12.02 36.74 3.59
C ALA A 7 -13.21 37.29 2.79
N ALA A 8 -13.52 38.59 2.91
CA ALA A 8 -14.60 39.23 2.17
C ALA A 8 -14.35 39.23 0.65
N GLU A 9 -13.11 39.48 0.21
CA GLU A 9 -12.73 39.36 -1.21
C GLU A 9 -12.87 37.92 -1.71
N ALA A 10 -12.44 36.94 -0.91
CA ALA A 10 -12.56 35.53 -1.27
C ALA A 10 -14.04 35.10 -1.40
N GLU A 11 -14.90 35.52 -0.48
CA GLU A 11 -16.34 35.23 -0.51
C GLU A 11 -17.06 35.95 -1.65
N ALA A 12 -16.67 37.19 -1.94
CA ALA A 12 -17.16 37.93 -3.10
C ALA A 12 -16.80 37.22 -4.41
N ALA A 13 -15.55 36.74 -4.55
CA ALA A 13 -15.11 35.98 -5.72
C ALA A 13 -15.81 34.61 -5.85
N LEU A 14 -16.14 33.97 -4.73
CA LEU A 14 -16.92 32.73 -4.70
C LEU A 14 -18.41 32.93 -5.02
N GLY A 15 -18.92 34.14 -4.88
CA GLY A 15 -20.36 34.43 -4.97
C GLY A 15 -21.18 33.83 -3.82
N ARG A 16 -20.53 33.39 -2.74
CA ARG A 16 -21.13 32.80 -1.53
C ARG A 16 -20.18 32.88 -0.35
N ALA A 17 -20.72 32.73 0.85
CA ALA A 17 -19.91 32.54 2.06
C ALA A 17 -19.01 31.29 1.92
N MET A 18 -17.81 31.36 2.50
CA MET A 18 -16.91 30.21 2.59
C MET A 18 -17.49 29.17 3.54
N THR A 19 -17.34 27.90 3.19
CA THR A 19 -17.54 26.81 4.17
C THR A 19 -16.49 26.88 5.27
N TRP A 20 -16.71 26.19 6.40
CA TRP A 20 -15.72 26.14 7.48
C TRP A 20 -14.36 25.60 6.99
N ALA A 21 -14.37 24.64 6.07
CA ALA A 21 -13.17 24.01 5.52
C ALA A 21 -12.42 24.97 4.59
N GLU A 22 -13.14 25.70 3.74
CA GLU A 22 -12.57 26.75 2.88
C GLU A 22 -11.99 27.89 3.72
N ALA A 23 -12.68 28.31 4.78
CA ALA A 23 -12.17 29.35 5.68
C ALA A 23 -10.91 28.89 6.42
N ALA A 24 -10.85 27.61 6.85
CA ALA A 24 -9.66 27.03 7.45
C ALA A 24 -8.49 26.96 6.46
N TRP A 25 -8.77 26.49 5.24
CA TRP A 25 -7.79 26.46 4.15
C TRP A 25 -7.29 27.86 3.81
N PHE A 26 -8.19 28.84 3.68
CA PHE A 26 -7.86 30.22 3.37
C PHE A 26 -6.92 30.83 4.42
N ARG A 27 -7.25 30.71 5.71
CA ARG A 27 -6.40 31.22 6.81
C ARG A 27 -4.98 30.66 6.76
N TYR A 28 -4.85 29.38 6.43
CA TYR A 28 -3.56 28.72 6.39
C TYR A 28 -2.78 29.01 5.10
N SER A 29 -3.42 28.86 3.95
CA SER A 29 -2.78 28.98 2.63
C SER A 29 -2.54 30.43 2.19
N ALA A 30 -3.26 31.42 2.75
CA ALA A 30 -2.98 32.84 2.50
C ALA A 30 -1.60 33.27 3.02
N ALA A 31 -1.14 32.67 4.13
CA ALA A 31 0.16 32.96 4.73
C ALA A 31 1.27 31.99 4.28
N THR A 32 0.94 30.98 3.46
CA THR A 32 1.86 29.90 3.11
C THR A 32 2.15 29.90 1.61
N PRO A 33 3.42 30.04 1.18
CA PRO A 33 3.77 29.92 -0.23
C PRO A 33 3.33 28.57 -0.82
N ASP A 34 2.87 28.57 -2.07
CA ASP A 34 2.45 27.35 -2.77
C ASP A 34 3.57 26.28 -2.81
N TYR A 35 4.84 26.70 -2.89
CA TYR A 35 5.99 25.82 -2.79
C TYR A 35 6.04 25.12 -1.43
N CYS A 36 5.85 25.87 -0.34
CA CYS A 36 5.80 25.30 1.00
C CYS A 36 4.63 24.31 1.12
N LEU A 37 3.43 24.66 0.64
CA LEU A 37 2.29 23.74 0.60
C LEU A 37 2.64 22.44 -0.13
N TYR A 38 3.31 22.53 -1.28
CA TYR A 38 3.77 21.35 -1.98
C TYR A 38 4.80 20.53 -1.17
N CYS A 39 5.75 21.17 -0.49
CA CYS A 39 6.72 20.51 0.37
C CYS A 39 6.11 19.78 1.58
N HIS A 40 4.87 20.09 1.98
CA HIS A 40 4.17 19.32 3.02
C HIS A 40 4.00 17.85 2.63
N ASN A 41 4.04 17.51 1.34
CA ASN A 41 4.05 16.11 0.90
C ASN A 41 5.19 15.29 1.53
N VAL A 42 6.36 15.89 1.76
CA VAL A 42 7.49 15.19 2.39
C VAL A 42 7.18 14.87 3.86
N VAL A 43 6.58 15.82 4.57
CA VAL A 43 6.16 15.63 5.97
C VAL A 43 5.05 14.60 6.06
N ILE A 44 4.02 14.73 5.22
CA ILE A 44 2.91 13.78 5.14
C ILE A 44 3.42 12.37 4.86
N LEU A 45 4.31 12.20 3.87
CA LEU A 45 4.93 10.93 3.54
C LEU A 45 5.63 10.31 4.75
N LEU A 46 6.48 11.06 5.44
CA LEU A 46 7.23 10.55 6.60
C LEU A 46 6.32 10.21 7.78
N VAL A 47 5.28 11.01 8.01
CA VAL A 47 4.29 10.77 9.07
C VAL A 47 3.49 9.52 8.78
N VAL A 48 2.92 9.38 7.57
CA VAL A 48 2.14 8.21 7.18
C VAL A 48 3.03 6.96 7.18
N TYR A 49 4.24 7.05 6.62
CA TYR A 49 5.22 5.97 6.67
C TYR A 49 5.53 5.51 8.09
N THR A 50 5.64 6.44 9.04
CA THR A 50 5.93 6.12 10.44
C THR A 50 4.73 5.49 11.13
N LEU A 51 3.53 6.04 10.93
CA LEU A 51 2.35 5.73 11.71
C LEU A 51 1.50 4.60 11.13
N ALA A 52 1.36 4.49 9.81
CA ALA A 52 0.46 3.51 9.20
C ALA A 52 0.88 2.04 9.46
N PRO A 53 2.17 1.65 9.35
CA PRO A 53 2.60 0.29 9.67
C PRO A 53 2.67 -0.01 11.17
N LEU A 54 2.73 1.03 12.02
CA LEU A 54 3.06 0.90 13.43
C LEU A 54 2.11 -0.02 14.22
N PRO A 55 0.76 0.04 14.05
CA PRO A 55 -0.14 -0.85 14.76
C PRO A 55 0.16 -2.34 14.50
N LEU A 56 0.41 -2.71 13.24
CA LEU A 56 0.70 -4.10 12.87
C LEU A 56 2.11 -4.53 13.29
N ALA A 57 3.09 -3.62 13.23
CA ALA A 57 4.42 -3.86 13.77
C ALA A 57 4.38 -4.13 15.30
N LEU A 58 3.63 -3.32 16.05
CA LEU A 58 3.44 -3.51 17.49
C LEU A 58 2.69 -4.81 17.80
N LEU A 59 1.66 -5.13 17.00
CA LEU A 59 0.92 -6.37 17.11
C LEU A 59 1.84 -7.58 16.93
N GLU A 60 2.69 -7.58 15.90
CA GLU A 60 3.64 -8.67 15.65
C GLU A 60 4.69 -8.80 16.75
N LEU A 61 5.24 -7.68 17.22
CA LEU A 61 6.33 -7.67 18.21
C LEU A 61 5.88 -7.99 19.64
N ARG A 62 4.63 -7.68 19.99
CA ARG A 62 4.16 -7.76 21.38
C ARG A 62 3.09 -8.82 21.62
N ALA A 63 2.27 -9.15 20.63
CA ALA A 63 1.20 -10.11 20.85
C ALA A 63 1.71 -11.56 20.83
N PRO A 64 1.18 -12.45 21.68
CA PRO A 64 1.46 -13.87 21.62
C PRO A 64 1.24 -14.45 20.22
N ALA A 65 2.12 -15.36 19.81
CA ALA A 65 2.06 -15.94 18.47
C ALA A 65 0.71 -16.58 18.16
N LYS A 66 0.09 -17.23 19.14
CA LYS A 66 -1.23 -17.86 19.02
C LYS A 66 -2.34 -16.89 18.57
N LEU A 67 -2.26 -15.60 18.94
CA LEU A 67 -3.26 -14.59 18.55
C LEU A 67 -3.05 -14.06 17.13
N THR A 68 -1.81 -14.07 16.65
CA THR A 68 -1.41 -13.43 15.38
C THR A 68 -1.26 -14.44 14.24
N SER A 69 -0.83 -15.67 14.53
CA SER A 69 -0.61 -16.72 13.53
C SER A 69 -1.83 -17.04 12.65
N PRO A 70 -3.09 -17.00 13.13
CA PRO A 70 -4.26 -17.21 12.27
C PRO A 70 -4.45 -16.15 11.18
N TYR A 71 -3.89 -14.95 11.40
CA TYR A 71 -4.02 -13.81 10.49
C TYR A 71 -2.74 -13.52 9.71
N LYS A 72 -1.63 -14.16 10.06
CA LYS A 72 -0.34 -13.92 9.43
C LYS A 72 -0.19 -14.81 8.20
N VAL A 73 0.17 -14.22 7.06
CA VAL A 73 0.26 -14.94 5.78
C VAL A 73 1.36 -16.00 5.84
N GLN A 74 2.54 -15.63 6.37
CA GLN A 74 3.65 -16.55 6.64
C GLN A 74 3.88 -16.71 8.15
N PRO A 75 3.12 -17.57 8.86
CA PRO A 75 3.10 -17.60 10.33
C PRO A 75 4.40 -18.10 10.98
N ARG A 76 5.27 -18.75 10.20
CA ARG A 76 6.58 -19.25 10.64
C ARG A 76 7.69 -18.19 10.57
N VAL A 77 7.44 -17.07 9.90
CA VAL A 77 8.42 -15.98 9.76
C VAL A 77 8.03 -14.86 10.70
N ARG A 78 8.92 -14.50 11.64
CA ARG A 78 8.72 -13.39 12.57
C ARG A 78 10.01 -12.61 12.73
N LEU A 79 9.90 -11.30 12.57
CA LEU A 79 11.04 -10.40 12.69
C LEU A 79 11.20 -9.90 14.12
N THR A 80 12.46 -9.70 14.52
CA THR A 80 12.83 -9.10 15.80
C THR A 80 12.62 -7.58 15.79
N ALA A 81 12.53 -6.95 16.96
CA ALA A 81 12.43 -5.50 17.07
C ALA A 81 13.62 -4.78 16.40
N ALA A 82 14.80 -5.39 16.42
CA ALA A 82 15.99 -4.86 15.75
C ALA A 82 15.83 -4.87 14.22
N GLU A 83 15.25 -5.92 13.64
CA GLU A 83 14.96 -6.01 12.21
C GLU A 83 13.93 -4.99 11.75
N PHE A 84 12.84 -4.83 12.51
CA PHE A 84 11.86 -3.76 12.29
C PHE A 84 12.52 -2.39 12.32
N LEU A 85 13.35 -2.11 13.33
CA LEU A 85 14.02 -0.82 13.47
C LEU A 85 15.04 -0.55 12.36
N ARG A 86 15.74 -1.59 11.89
CA ARG A 86 16.66 -1.49 10.74
C ARG A 86 15.91 -1.14 9.46
N CYS A 87 14.84 -1.88 9.16
CA CYS A 87 13.95 -1.59 8.02
C CYS A 87 13.44 -0.15 8.11
N TYR A 88 12.89 0.22 9.27
CA TYR A 88 12.31 1.54 9.50
C TYR A 88 13.30 2.66 9.18
N LYS A 89 14.51 2.60 9.77
CA LYS A 89 15.56 3.63 9.60
C LYS A 89 16.08 3.69 8.17
N ALA A 90 16.30 2.54 7.54
CA ALA A 90 16.81 2.48 6.17
C ALA A 90 15.83 3.13 5.19
N THR A 91 14.56 2.73 5.26
CA THR A 91 13.51 3.29 4.40
C THR A 91 13.20 4.75 4.74
N ALA A 92 13.17 5.17 6.02
CA ALA A 92 12.99 6.57 6.39
C ALA A 92 14.08 7.46 5.77
N ARG A 93 15.34 7.01 5.82
CA ARG A 93 16.47 7.69 5.17
C ARG A 93 16.31 7.73 3.65
N LEU A 94 15.89 6.61 3.05
CA LEU A 94 15.64 6.52 1.61
C LEU A 94 14.55 7.50 1.15
N LEU A 95 13.41 7.53 1.84
CA LEU A 95 12.30 8.44 1.56
C LEU A 95 12.72 9.90 1.72
N LEU A 96 13.43 10.24 2.81
CA LEU A 96 13.90 11.60 3.03
C LEU A 96 14.91 12.05 1.96
N LEU A 97 15.91 11.23 1.66
CA LEU A 97 16.99 11.63 0.74
C LEU A 97 16.59 11.53 -0.74
N THR A 98 15.72 10.60 -1.10
CA THR A 98 15.33 10.38 -2.51
C THR A 98 14.04 11.10 -2.84
N VAL A 99 12.95 10.75 -2.15
CA VAL A 99 11.64 11.35 -2.42
C VAL A 99 11.62 12.80 -1.93
N GLY A 100 12.19 13.08 -0.75
CA GLY A 100 12.30 14.44 -0.24
C GLY A 100 13.09 15.35 -1.19
N ALA A 101 14.25 14.91 -1.69
CA ALA A 101 15.03 15.68 -2.66
C ALA A 101 14.26 15.89 -3.97
N LEU A 102 13.62 14.85 -4.50
CA LEU A 102 12.78 14.94 -5.70
C LEU A 102 11.70 16.01 -5.53
N GLN A 103 10.95 15.96 -4.42
CA GLN A 103 9.85 16.90 -4.15
C GLN A 103 10.35 18.35 -4.02
N LEU A 104 11.56 18.59 -3.51
CA LEU A 104 12.11 19.95 -3.45
C LEU A 104 12.41 20.52 -4.84
N VAL A 105 12.79 19.69 -5.81
CA VAL A 105 13.16 20.14 -7.16
C VAL A 105 12.03 20.08 -8.18
N SER A 106 10.99 19.28 -7.94
CA SER A 106 9.90 19.03 -8.92
C SER A 106 8.77 20.06 -8.89
N TYR A 107 8.81 21.06 -8.01
CA TYR A 107 7.75 22.06 -7.92
C TYR A 107 7.44 22.80 -9.24
N PRO A 108 8.42 23.19 -10.09
CA PRO A 108 8.12 23.78 -11.39
C PRO A 108 7.25 22.87 -12.27
N ALA A 109 7.50 21.56 -12.28
CA ALA A 109 6.69 20.60 -13.02
C ALA A 109 5.26 20.54 -12.47
N VAL A 110 5.10 20.55 -11.14
CA VAL A 110 3.77 20.59 -10.49
C VAL A 110 2.99 21.85 -10.84
N ARG A 111 3.69 22.98 -11.00
CA ARG A 111 3.10 24.24 -11.49
C ARG A 111 2.68 24.16 -12.95
N MET A 112 3.48 23.52 -13.80
CA MET A 112 3.14 23.30 -15.22
C MET A 112 1.93 22.37 -15.38
N VAL A 113 1.81 21.34 -14.54
CA VAL A 113 0.64 20.44 -14.50
C VAL A 113 -0.63 21.21 -14.13
N GLY A 114 -0.54 22.26 -13.33
CA GLY A 114 -1.70 23.04 -12.91
C GLY A 114 -2.37 22.54 -11.63
N ILE A 115 -1.61 21.90 -10.73
CA ILE A 115 -2.12 21.60 -9.38
C ILE A 115 -2.44 22.90 -8.67
N ARG A 116 -3.72 23.08 -8.31
CA ARG A 116 -4.26 24.33 -7.77
C ARG A 116 -4.23 24.34 -6.24
N THR A 117 -3.99 25.51 -5.64
CA THR A 117 -4.04 25.74 -4.19
C THR A 117 -5.16 26.71 -3.79
N GLY A 118 -5.91 27.23 -4.77
CA GLY A 118 -6.95 28.25 -4.58
C GLY A 118 -8.33 27.69 -4.29
N LEU A 119 -9.23 28.60 -3.90
CA LEU A 119 -10.66 28.34 -3.69
C LEU A 119 -11.42 28.23 -5.03
N PRO A 120 -12.57 27.52 -5.07
CA PRO A 120 -13.17 26.73 -3.98
C PRO A 120 -12.39 25.43 -3.71
N LEU A 121 -12.55 24.84 -2.53
CA LEU A 121 -12.05 23.48 -2.27
C LEU A 121 -12.74 22.47 -3.20
N PRO A 122 -12.09 21.35 -3.55
CA PRO A 122 -12.71 20.33 -4.39
C PRO A 122 -13.95 19.76 -3.69
N SER A 123 -15.01 19.51 -4.47
CA SER A 123 -16.15 18.76 -3.94
C SER A 123 -15.74 17.31 -3.62
N ALA A 124 -16.49 16.64 -2.75
CA ALA A 124 -16.24 15.23 -2.46
C ALA A 124 -16.31 14.35 -3.73
N GLY A 125 -17.24 14.66 -4.65
CA GLY A 125 -17.36 13.97 -5.93
C GLY A 125 -16.19 14.22 -6.87
N GLU A 126 -15.68 15.46 -6.96
CA GLU A 126 -14.48 15.81 -7.73
C GLU A 126 -13.26 15.04 -7.20
N ALA A 127 -13.03 15.09 -5.88
CA ALA A 127 -11.90 14.40 -5.27
C ALA A 127 -12.01 12.88 -5.44
N ALA A 128 -13.19 12.29 -5.25
CA ALA A 128 -13.40 10.86 -5.44
C ALA A 128 -13.16 10.43 -6.90
N ALA A 129 -13.68 11.16 -7.88
CA ALA A 129 -13.46 10.87 -9.29
C ALA A 129 -11.97 10.96 -9.68
N GLN A 130 -11.27 11.99 -9.20
CA GLN A 130 -9.83 12.14 -9.39
C GLN A 130 -9.06 10.97 -8.77
N LEU A 131 -9.36 10.58 -7.53
CA LEU A 131 -8.70 9.46 -6.86
C LEU A 131 -8.92 8.13 -7.59
N VAL A 132 -10.12 7.86 -8.09
CA VAL A 132 -10.40 6.66 -8.91
C VAL A 132 -9.52 6.65 -10.15
N VAL A 133 -9.44 7.76 -10.88
CA VAL A 133 -8.56 7.88 -12.06
C VAL A 133 -7.09 7.62 -11.66
N TYR A 134 -6.64 8.18 -10.54
CA TYR A 134 -5.24 8.05 -10.12
C TYR A 134 -4.89 6.60 -9.77
N PHE A 135 -5.76 5.91 -9.03
CA PHE A 135 -5.58 4.49 -8.74
C PHE A 135 -5.52 3.64 -10.00
N LEU A 136 -6.41 3.87 -10.97
CA LEU A 136 -6.42 3.10 -12.22
C LEU A 136 -5.19 3.36 -13.10
N VAL A 137 -4.78 4.63 -13.21
CA VAL A 137 -3.59 5.02 -14.00
C VAL A 137 -2.30 4.54 -13.34
N GLU A 138 -2.17 4.71 -12.02
CA GLU A 138 -1.00 4.27 -11.26
C GLU A 138 -0.85 2.76 -11.33
N ASP A 139 -1.91 2.00 -11.10
CA ASP A 139 -1.87 0.53 -11.09
C ASP A 139 -1.54 -0.03 -12.48
N TYR A 140 -2.13 0.54 -13.55
CA TYR A 140 -1.85 0.10 -14.91
C TYR A 140 -0.42 0.39 -15.36
N LEU A 141 0.10 1.60 -15.11
CA LEU A 141 1.49 1.94 -15.45
C LEU A 141 2.48 1.22 -14.52
N GLY A 142 2.14 1.13 -13.25
CA GLY A 142 2.89 0.42 -12.21
C GLY A 142 3.09 -1.05 -12.57
N TYR A 143 2.05 -1.74 -13.04
CA TYR A 143 2.12 -3.12 -13.51
C TYR A 143 3.27 -3.33 -14.51
N TRP A 144 3.35 -2.47 -15.55
CA TRP A 144 4.36 -2.63 -16.59
C TRP A 144 5.77 -2.32 -16.11
N LEU A 145 5.94 -1.27 -15.30
CA LEU A 145 7.25 -0.92 -14.75
C LEU A 145 7.71 -1.98 -13.73
N HIS A 146 6.82 -2.48 -12.88
CA HIS A 146 7.12 -3.53 -11.94
C HIS A 146 7.50 -4.84 -12.67
N ARG A 147 6.75 -5.22 -13.70
CA ARG A 147 7.09 -6.37 -14.54
C ARG A 147 8.43 -6.20 -15.26
N LEU A 148 8.76 -4.99 -15.72
CA LEU A 148 10.08 -4.68 -16.29
C LEU A 148 11.21 -4.86 -15.26
N LEU A 149 10.97 -4.46 -14.01
CA LEU A 149 11.92 -4.65 -12.90
C LEU A 149 12.12 -6.13 -12.53
N HIS A 150 11.26 -7.04 -12.96
CA HIS A 150 11.46 -8.49 -12.84
C HIS A 150 12.19 -9.16 -14.02
N THR A 151 12.68 -8.36 -14.97
CA THR A 151 13.70 -8.87 -15.91
C THR A 151 14.99 -9.22 -15.16
N ALA A 152 15.83 -10.10 -15.72
CA ALA A 152 17.05 -10.53 -15.03
C ALA A 152 17.94 -9.36 -14.58
N TRP A 153 18.15 -8.38 -15.45
CA TRP A 153 18.93 -7.18 -15.12
C TRP A 153 18.20 -6.26 -14.15
N GLY A 154 16.91 -5.99 -14.37
CA GLY A 154 16.11 -5.13 -13.51
C GLY A 154 16.08 -5.64 -12.07
N TYR A 155 15.93 -6.96 -11.92
CA TYR A 155 15.85 -7.56 -10.60
C TYR A 155 17.19 -7.47 -9.89
N ASP A 156 18.25 -7.98 -10.53
CA ASP A 156 19.56 -8.09 -9.87
C ASP A 156 20.16 -6.73 -9.51
N ARG A 157 19.84 -5.69 -10.28
CA ARG A 157 20.42 -4.34 -10.11
C ARG A 157 19.56 -3.37 -9.33
N ILE A 158 18.23 -3.51 -9.37
CA ILE A 158 17.31 -2.51 -8.85
C ILE A 158 16.36 -3.15 -7.85
N HIS A 159 15.66 -4.21 -8.25
CA HIS A 159 14.51 -4.73 -7.49
C HIS A 159 14.85 -5.72 -6.37
N ARG A 160 16.06 -6.29 -6.39
CA ARG A 160 16.47 -7.31 -5.41
C ARG A 160 16.35 -6.83 -3.96
N VAL A 161 16.64 -5.56 -3.70
CA VAL A 161 16.57 -4.99 -2.33
C VAL A 161 15.14 -5.01 -1.80
N HIS A 162 14.16 -4.71 -2.66
CA HIS A 162 12.74 -4.77 -2.30
C HIS A 162 12.31 -6.17 -1.87
N HIS A 163 12.81 -7.18 -2.58
CA HIS A 163 12.54 -8.60 -2.32
C HIS A 163 13.41 -9.22 -1.22
N GLU A 164 14.22 -8.45 -0.46
CA GLU A 164 14.96 -9.00 0.68
C GLU A 164 14.03 -9.49 1.80
N TYR A 165 12.81 -8.96 1.86
CA TYR A 165 11.76 -9.40 2.77
C TYR A 165 10.79 -10.36 2.08
N ALA A 166 11.21 -11.62 1.89
CA ALA A 166 10.36 -12.67 1.30
C ALA A 166 9.03 -12.89 2.05
N ALA A 167 8.97 -12.51 3.33
CA ALA A 167 7.74 -12.27 4.08
C ALA A 167 7.67 -10.77 4.43
N PRO A 168 6.98 -9.96 3.62
CA PRO A 168 7.00 -8.52 3.78
C PRO A 168 6.32 -8.08 5.08
N ILE A 169 6.74 -6.91 5.55
CA ILE A 169 6.11 -6.16 6.65
C ILE A 169 5.77 -4.76 6.16
N GLY A 170 4.81 -4.07 6.79
CA GLY A 170 4.36 -2.76 6.30
C GLY A 170 5.48 -1.71 6.13
N TYR A 171 6.53 -1.73 6.98
CA TYR A 171 7.70 -0.84 6.81
C TYR A 171 8.61 -1.21 5.63
N ALA A 172 8.50 -2.43 5.11
CA ALA A 172 9.22 -2.88 3.93
C ALA A 172 8.54 -2.44 2.62
N ALA A 173 7.32 -1.90 2.66
CA ALA A 173 6.61 -1.45 1.45
C ALA A 173 7.44 -0.49 0.57
N PRO A 174 8.14 0.51 1.14
CA PRO A 174 9.05 1.38 0.38
C PRO A 174 10.53 0.99 0.54
N TYR A 175 10.84 -0.13 1.21
CA TYR A 175 12.23 -0.59 1.35
C TYR A 175 12.71 -1.09 -0.01
N ALA A 176 13.59 -0.32 -0.65
CA ALA A 176 14.02 -0.61 -2.02
C ALA A 176 15.33 0.11 -2.37
N HIS A 177 15.84 -0.15 -3.57
CA HIS A 177 16.89 0.66 -4.17
C HIS A 177 16.36 2.05 -4.56
N TRP A 178 17.15 3.12 -4.44
CA TRP A 178 16.70 4.49 -4.76
C TRP A 178 16.16 4.63 -6.20
N ALA A 179 16.76 3.91 -7.15
CA ALA A 179 16.30 3.93 -8.54
C ALA A 179 14.90 3.31 -8.68
N GLU A 180 14.58 2.28 -7.90
CA GLU A 180 13.24 1.68 -7.89
C GLU A 180 12.20 2.68 -7.41
N VAL A 181 12.48 3.36 -6.30
CA VAL A 181 11.61 4.40 -5.73
C VAL A 181 11.29 5.48 -6.77
N LEU A 182 12.26 5.86 -7.60
CA LEU A 182 12.05 6.82 -8.67
C LEU A 182 11.25 6.22 -9.83
N ILE A 183 11.60 5.01 -10.29
CA ILE A 183 10.94 4.34 -11.42
C ILE A 183 9.48 4.04 -11.10
N LEU A 184 9.21 3.34 -9.99
CA LEU A 184 7.85 3.02 -9.55
C LEU A 184 7.12 4.23 -8.95
N GLY A 185 7.83 5.32 -8.66
CA GLY A 185 7.24 6.60 -8.30
C GLY A 185 6.60 7.34 -9.48
N VAL A 186 7.08 7.14 -10.72
CA VAL A 186 6.54 7.84 -11.92
C VAL A 186 5.03 7.64 -12.10
N PRO A 187 4.48 6.40 -12.04
CA PRO A 187 3.04 6.15 -12.11
C PRO A 187 2.20 6.97 -11.13
N ALA A 188 2.70 7.21 -9.91
CA ALA A 188 1.96 7.95 -8.88
C ALA A 188 1.74 9.44 -9.23
N PHE A 189 2.54 10.00 -10.13
CA PHE A 189 2.37 11.38 -10.62
C PHE A 189 1.63 11.46 -11.96
N ALA A 190 1.48 10.34 -12.69
CA ALA A 190 0.86 10.32 -14.00
C ALA A 190 -0.63 10.71 -13.95
N GLY A 191 -1.38 10.15 -12.99
CA GLY A 191 -2.79 10.51 -12.78
C GLY A 191 -3.01 12.00 -12.55
N PRO A 192 -2.37 12.62 -11.54
CA PRO A 192 -2.44 14.06 -11.32
C PRO A 192 -1.94 14.91 -12.49
N ALA A 193 -1.01 14.40 -13.31
CA ALA A 193 -0.56 15.09 -14.52
C ALA A 193 -1.61 15.07 -15.64
N MET A 194 -2.37 13.98 -15.76
CA MET A 194 -3.46 13.84 -16.75
C MET A 194 -4.73 14.59 -16.33
N VAL A 195 -5.07 14.54 -15.04
CA VAL A 195 -6.24 15.19 -14.46
C VAL A 195 -5.77 16.02 -13.26
N PRO A 196 -5.34 17.27 -13.45
CA PRO A 196 -4.87 18.12 -12.37
C PRO A 196 -5.93 18.33 -11.28
N CYS A 197 -5.49 18.37 -10.02
CA CYS A 197 -6.38 18.50 -8.86
C CYS A 197 -6.00 19.65 -7.93
N HIS A 198 -6.79 19.80 -6.87
CA HIS A 198 -6.44 20.67 -5.75
C HIS A 198 -5.35 20.03 -4.87
N MET A 199 -4.49 20.85 -4.25
CA MET A 199 -3.39 20.40 -3.38
C MET A 199 -3.87 19.49 -2.24
N THR A 200 -5.08 19.71 -1.71
CA THR A 200 -5.67 18.82 -0.69
C THR A 200 -5.99 17.42 -1.23
N THR A 201 -6.50 17.31 -2.47
CA THR A 201 -6.69 16.01 -3.13
C THR A 201 -5.36 15.36 -3.44
N PHE A 202 -4.36 16.15 -3.83
CA PHE A 202 -3.00 15.66 -4.07
C PHE A 202 -2.39 15.06 -2.80
N TRP A 203 -2.51 15.74 -1.66
CA TRP A 203 -2.09 15.19 -0.36
C TRP A 203 -2.86 13.91 -0.01
N LEU A 204 -4.19 13.91 -0.16
CA LEU A 204 -5.01 12.74 0.10
C LEU A 204 -4.63 11.55 -0.79
N TRP A 205 -4.32 11.80 -2.05
CA TRP A 205 -3.83 10.79 -2.98
C TRP A 205 -2.58 10.08 -2.46
N PHE A 206 -1.54 10.84 -2.07
CA PHE A 206 -0.31 10.23 -1.54
C PHE A 206 -0.52 9.53 -0.20
N VAL A 207 -1.41 10.03 0.67
CA VAL A 207 -1.79 9.32 1.89
C VAL A 207 -2.41 7.96 1.56
N LEU A 208 -3.43 7.94 0.71
CA LEU A 208 -4.15 6.73 0.34
C LEU A 208 -3.23 5.74 -0.37
N ARG A 209 -2.41 6.21 -1.31
CA ARG A 209 -1.45 5.36 -2.01
C ARG A 209 -0.44 4.74 -1.03
N HIS A 210 0.06 5.49 -0.06
CA HIS A 210 1.02 4.95 0.90
C HIS A 210 0.37 3.96 1.87
N VAL A 211 -0.84 4.24 2.36
CA VAL A 211 -1.60 3.32 3.22
C VAL A 211 -1.90 2.02 2.48
N GLU A 212 -2.26 2.09 1.20
CA GLU A 212 -2.49 0.92 0.36
C GLU A 212 -1.21 0.07 0.21
N ALA A 213 -0.05 0.69 -0.06
CA ALA A 213 1.22 -0.04 -0.14
C ALA A 213 1.54 -0.76 1.18
N VAL A 214 1.27 -0.10 2.31
CA VAL A 214 1.48 -0.69 3.64
C VAL A 214 0.55 -1.87 3.88
N ASP A 215 -0.71 -1.80 3.44
CA ASP A 215 -1.67 -2.90 3.56
C ASP A 215 -1.23 -4.13 2.75
N THR A 216 -0.86 -3.95 1.49
CA THR A 216 -0.40 -5.04 0.61
C THR A 216 0.92 -5.67 1.06
N HIS A 217 1.75 -4.95 1.81
CA HIS A 217 2.98 -5.48 2.39
C HIS A 217 2.85 -5.88 3.86
N SER A 218 1.66 -5.77 4.46
CA SER A 218 1.52 -5.87 5.91
C SER A 218 1.89 -7.23 6.49
N GLY A 219 1.82 -8.29 5.67
CA GLY A 219 1.99 -9.68 6.09
C GLY A 219 0.79 -10.24 6.87
N PHE A 220 -0.32 -9.50 6.91
CA PHE A 220 -1.55 -9.89 7.63
C PHE A 220 -2.79 -9.85 6.74
N THR A 221 -3.65 -10.85 6.90
CA THR A 221 -4.98 -10.93 6.30
C THR A 221 -6.04 -11.04 7.39
N PHE A 222 -6.72 -9.93 7.67
CA PHE A 222 -7.82 -9.89 8.64
C PHE A 222 -9.17 -10.18 8.00
N PRO A 223 -10.18 -10.62 8.79
CA PRO A 223 -11.54 -10.86 8.30
C PRO A 223 -12.19 -9.63 7.63
N LEU A 224 -11.84 -8.43 8.09
CA LEU A 224 -12.31 -7.15 7.55
C LEU A 224 -11.28 -6.47 6.65
N SER A 225 -10.41 -7.25 5.98
CA SER A 225 -9.44 -6.70 5.03
C SER A 225 -10.12 -6.06 3.81
N PRO A 226 -9.47 -5.09 3.14
CA PRO A 226 -10.08 -4.41 1.98
C PRO A 226 -10.47 -5.35 0.83
N THR A 227 -9.81 -6.52 0.73
CA THR A 227 -10.14 -7.59 -0.24
C THR A 227 -11.60 -8.06 -0.17
N LYS A 228 -12.31 -7.83 0.95
CA LYS A 228 -13.73 -8.19 1.11
C LYS A 228 -14.70 -7.15 0.56
N PHE A 229 -14.24 -5.92 0.34
CA PHE A 229 -15.09 -4.79 0.04
C PHE A 229 -14.76 -4.14 -1.31
N ILE A 230 -13.51 -4.27 -1.78
CA ILE A 230 -13.02 -3.65 -3.01
C ILE A 230 -12.82 -4.73 -4.07
N PRO A 231 -13.63 -4.74 -5.15
CA PRO A 231 -13.46 -5.68 -6.25
C PRO A 231 -12.05 -5.62 -6.83
N PHE A 232 -11.50 -6.78 -7.16
CA PHE A 232 -10.17 -6.96 -7.75
C PHE A 232 -8.99 -6.51 -6.88
N TYR A 233 -9.19 -6.04 -5.65
CA TYR A 233 -8.09 -5.65 -4.77
C TYR A 233 -7.24 -6.88 -4.39
N GLY A 234 -5.93 -6.82 -4.63
CA GLY A 234 -5.02 -7.95 -4.40
C GLY A 234 -4.78 -8.22 -2.90
N GLY A 235 -4.55 -7.15 -2.14
CA GLY A 235 -4.27 -7.23 -0.70
C GLY A 235 -2.99 -8.00 -0.35
N ALA A 236 -2.79 -8.20 0.95
CA ALA A 236 -1.55 -8.74 1.50
C ALA A 236 -1.19 -10.14 0.98
N GLU A 237 -2.16 -11.06 0.90
CA GLU A 237 -1.90 -12.44 0.47
C GLU A 237 -1.35 -12.52 -0.97
N TYR A 238 -1.90 -11.70 -1.86
CA TYR A 238 -1.54 -11.70 -3.28
C TYR A 238 -0.11 -11.17 -3.48
N HIS A 239 0.24 -10.11 -2.77
CA HIS A 239 1.57 -9.51 -2.86
C HIS A 239 2.63 -10.27 -2.04
N ASP A 240 2.26 -10.89 -0.93
CA ASP A 240 3.16 -11.75 -0.16
C ASP A 240 3.65 -12.95 -0.98
N TYR A 241 2.76 -13.59 -1.77
CA TYR A 241 3.17 -14.64 -2.71
C TYR A 241 4.22 -14.15 -3.72
N HIS A 242 4.06 -12.93 -4.23
CA HIS A 242 5.02 -12.31 -5.14
C HIS A 242 6.42 -12.19 -4.51
N HIS A 243 6.49 -11.66 -3.28
CA HIS A 243 7.73 -11.56 -2.49
C HIS A 243 8.33 -12.93 -2.15
N TYR A 244 7.48 -13.89 -1.81
CA TYR A 244 7.90 -15.26 -1.47
C TYR A 244 8.61 -15.96 -2.63
N VAL A 245 8.10 -15.81 -3.86
CA VAL A 245 8.75 -16.35 -5.07
C VAL A 245 9.98 -15.54 -5.46
N GLY A 246 9.96 -14.23 -5.21
CA GLY A 246 11.09 -13.32 -5.38
C GLY A 246 11.57 -13.27 -6.83
N ARG A 247 12.85 -13.52 -7.05
CA ARG A 247 13.51 -13.43 -8.36
C ARG A 247 12.85 -14.26 -9.48
N GLN A 248 12.22 -15.37 -9.12
CA GLN A 248 11.59 -16.28 -10.08
C GLN A 248 10.13 -15.90 -10.35
N SER A 249 9.65 -14.81 -9.74
CA SER A 249 8.27 -14.38 -9.87
C SER A 249 7.96 -14.02 -11.32
N GLN A 250 6.91 -14.63 -11.85
CA GLN A 250 6.33 -14.33 -13.17
C GLN A 250 4.86 -13.91 -13.01
N SER A 251 4.47 -13.49 -11.81
CA SER A 251 3.09 -13.22 -11.46
C SER A 251 2.94 -12.09 -10.43
N ASN A 252 1.71 -11.58 -10.30
CA ASN A 252 1.30 -10.62 -9.28
C ASN A 252 2.07 -9.29 -9.37
N PHE A 253 2.17 -8.73 -10.57
CA PHE A 253 2.91 -7.49 -10.79
C PHE A 253 2.08 -6.22 -10.52
N ALA A 254 0.75 -6.31 -10.51
CA ALA A 254 -0.09 -5.16 -10.19
C ALA A 254 0.10 -4.74 -8.72
N SER A 255 0.06 -3.44 -8.47
CA SER A 255 0.31 -2.87 -7.14
C SER A 255 -0.93 -2.90 -6.26
N VAL A 256 -2.10 -2.65 -6.86
CA VAL A 256 -3.38 -2.43 -6.17
C VAL A 256 -4.41 -3.46 -6.63
N PHE A 257 -4.69 -3.52 -7.93
CA PHE A 257 -5.77 -4.33 -8.48
C PHE A 257 -5.26 -5.45 -9.40
N THR A 258 -5.82 -6.63 -9.19
CA THR A 258 -5.49 -7.86 -9.92
C THR A 258 -5.94 -7.88 -11.40
N PHE A 259 -6.60 -6.83 -11.92
CA PHE A 259 -7.15 -6.86 -13.28
C PHE A 259 -6.04 -6.91 -14.34
N CYS A 260 -4.92 -6.21 -14.15
CA CYS A 260 -3.79 -6.28 -15.08
C CYS A 260 -3.22 -7.70 -15.13
N ASP A 261 -2.99 -8.30 -13.96
CA ASP A 261 -2.48 -9.66 -13.87
C ASP A 261 -3.44 -10.67 -14.49
N TYR A 262 -4.74 -10.50 -14.33
CA TYR A 262 -5.75 -11.33 -14.97
C TYR A 262 -5.73 -11.18 -16.50
N ILE A 263 -5.76 -9.94 -17.02
CA ILE A 263 -5.77 -9.65 -18.47
C ILE A 263 -4.53 -10.23 -19.16
N TYR A 264 -3.36 -10.06 -18.54
CA TYR A 264 -2.09 -10.48 -19.13
C TYR A 264 -1.64 -11.89 -18.69
N GLY A 265 -2.48 -12.60 -17.91
CA GLY A 265 -2.25 -13.98 -17.48
C GLY A 265 -1.09 -14.15 -16.50
N THR A 266 -0.71 -13.09 -15.79
CA THR A 266 0.31 -13.07 -14.73
C THR A 266 -0.32 -13.28 -13.34
N ASP A 267 -1.47 -13.95 -13.25
CA ASP A 267 -2.11 -14.42 -12.01
C ASP A 267 -1.96 -15.94 -11.79
N LYS A 268 -1.50 -16.68 -12.81
CA LYS A 268 -1.51 -18.15 -12.84
C LYS A 268 -0.68 -18.80 -11.74
N GLY A 269 0.51 -18.25 -11.44
CA GLY A 269 1.39 -18.76 -10.39
C GLY A 269 0.69 -18.74 -9.04
N TYR A 270 0.10 -17.60 -8.68
CA TYR A 270 -0.66 -17.44 -7.45
C TYR A 270 -1.87 -18.38 -7.38
N ARG A 271 -2.63 -18.50 -8.48
CA ARG A 271 -3.80 -19.39 -8.51
C ARG A 271 -3.42 -20.85 -8.29
N TYR A 272 -2.34 -21.31 -8.91
CA TYR A 272 -1.82 -22.67 -8.69
C TYR A 272 -1.38 -22.87 -7.24
N HIS A 273 -0.63 -21.91 -6.69
CA HIS A 273 -0.18 -21.94 -5.30
C HIS A 273 -1.37 -22.02 -4.32
N LYS A 274 -2.38 -21.18 -4.53
CA LYS A 274 -3.58 -21.14 -3.70
C LYS A 274 -4.37 -22.45 -3.75
N GLN A 275 -4.60 -23.00 -4.95
CA GLN A 275 -5.28 -24.28 -5.12
C GLN A 275 -4.53 -25.44 -4.45
N ALA A 276 -3.19 -25.46 -4.57
CA ALA A 276 -2.36 -26.46 -3.91
C ALA A 276 -2.45 -26.36 -2.38
N ALA A 277 -2.39 -25.14 -1.84
CA ALA A 277 -2.52 -24.89 -0.40
C ALA A 277 -3.89 -25.32 0.15
N GLU A 278 -4.98 -24.97 -0.56
CA GLU A 278 -6.34 -25.37 -0.19
C GLU A 278 -6.53 -26.90 -0.24
N SER A 279 -5.97 -27.54 -1.28
CA SER A 279 -6.03 -29.01 -1.42
C SER A 279 -5.28 -29.72 -0.30
N LEU A 280 -4.10 -29.23 0.08
CA LEU A 280 -3.32 -29.76 1.20
C LEU A 280 -4.06 -29.56 2.53
N ALA A 281 -4.62 -28.37 2.77
CA ALA A 281 -5.38 -28.08 3.98
C ALA A 281 -6.59 -29.01 4.12
N LYS A 282 -7.29 -29.30 3.02
CA LYS A 282 -8.38 -30.27 2.98
C LYS A 282 -7.89 -31.68 3.34
N GLN A 283 -6.82 -32.15 2.72
CA GLN A 283 -6.24 -33.48 3.02
C GLN A 283 -5.84 -33.63 4.48
N VAL A 284 -5.21 -32.60 5.07
CA VAL A 284 -4.82 -32.60 6.49
C VAL A 284 -6.06 -32.68 7.40
N LYS A 285 -7.12 -31.94 7.08
CA LYS A 285 -8.38 -32.00 7.82
C LYS A 285 -9.04 -33.37 7.73
N ASP A 286 -9.09 -33.95 6.54
CA ASP A 286 -9.68 -35.27 6.29
C ASP A 286 -8.90 -36.37 7.04
N MET A 287 -7.56 -36.30 7.05
CA MET A 287 -6.71 -37.22 7.83
C MET A 287 -6.91 -37.07 9.35
N ALA A 288 -7.06 -35.84 9.85
CA ALA A 288 -7.31 -35.58 11.26
C ALA A 288 -8.67 -36.17 11.70
N MET A 289 -9.73 -35.93 10.92
CA MET A 289 -11.05 -36.51 11.17
C MET A 289 -11.02 -38.05 11.17
N HIS A 290 -10.32 -38.66 10.21
CA HIS A 290 -10.20 -40.12 10.15
C HIS A 290 -9.42 -40.71 11.34
N ASN A 291 -8.42 -40.01 11.85
CA ASN A 291 -7.68 -40.43 13.04
C ASN A 291 -8.50 -40.28 14.33
N ASP A 292 -9.31 -39.23 14.45
CA ASP A 292 -10.24 -39.04 15.57
C ASP A 292 -11.35 -40.11 15.58
N GLU A 293 -11.89 -40.47 14.41
CA GLU A 293 -12.84 -41.58 14.26
C GLU A 293 -12.22 -42.92 14.67
N LYS A 294 -10.97 -43.20 14.27
CA LYS A 294 -10.25 -44.41 14.70
C LYS A 294 -9.97 -44.43 16.20
N ALA A 295 -9.55 -43.30 16.78
CA ALA A 295 -9.30 -43.18 18.21
C ALA A 295 -10.59 -43.35 19.04
N GLY A 296 -11.70 -42.74 18.60
CA GLY A 296 -13.02 -42.90 19.20
C GLY A 296 -13.55 -44.34 19.09
N GLY A 297 -13.34 -45.00 17.95
CA GLY A 297 -13.69 -46.41 17.74
C GLY A 297 -12.89 -47.37 18.64
N LEU A 298 -11.59 -47.13 18.83
CA LEU A 298 -10.77 -47.91 19.76
C LEU A 298 -11.17 -47.68 21.24
N ALA A 299 -11.52 -46.46 21.62
CA ALA A 299 -12.01 -46.16 22.96
C ALA A 299 -13.36 -46.86 23.24
N ALA A 300 -14.27 -46.86 22.27
CA ALA A 300 -15.55 -47.56 22.36
C ALA A 300 -15.38 -49.09 22.44
N PHE A 301 -14.43 -49.65 21.68
CA PHE A 301 -14.13 -51.10 21.71
C PHE A 301 -13.48 -51.55 23.02
N ASN A 302 -12.64 -50.73 23.64
CA ASN A 302 -12.01 -51.03 24.92
C ASN A 302 -12.96 -50.85 26.12
N GLY A 303 -14.03 -50.06 25.99
CA GLY A 303 -15.08 -49.92 27.01
C GLY A 303 -16.00 -51.15 27.13
N TRP A 304 -16.02 -52.05 26.15
CA TRP A 304 -16.84 -53.28 26.16
C TRP A 304 -16.16 -54.51 26.79
N LYS A 305 -14.90 -54.39 27.23
CA LYS A 305 -14.13 -55.49 27.85
C LYS A 305 -13.96 -55.37 29.36
N GLN A 306 -14.68 -54.45 30.00
CA GLN A 306 -14.73 -54.30 31.45
C GLN A 306 -16.18 -54.48 31.93
N ASP A 307 -16.67 -55.72 31.87
CA ASP A 307 -17.82 -56.22 32.65
C ASP A 307 -17.69 -57.74 32.81
#